data_AF-Q56432-F1
#
_entry.id   AF-Q56432-F1
#
_cell.length_a   1.000
_cell.length_b   1.000
_cell.length_c   1.000
_cell.angle_alpha   90.00
_cell.angle_beta   90.00
_cell.angle_gamma   90.00
#
_symmetry.space_group_name_H-M   'P 1'
#
loop_
_entity.id
_entity.type
_entity.pdbx_description
1 polymer ?
#
loop_
_entity_poly.entity_id
_entity_poly.type
_entity_poly.pdbx_seq_one_letter_code
_entity_poly.pdbx_strand_id
1 'polypeptide(L)'
;MRPPHRLAPAWGPRQKAWVGILGGRRANKAGKKGMGVVARLLGLGLLLGLAWAQILPPEGGLYVYSDGTVQALEAVEGGYRLAYRRDGKVFREDRLRFGAEGIYLEGVALPKGFFPFAPPLLLYPKRLVLGASWSGNARFQEQRVALAVRVEGVEGVRVPAGRFNAYRLRVAFTTERGGADVKLLYLVPGLGVVAFQAGEGLVGLVRFSAP
;
A
#
# COMPACT_ATOMS: atom_id res chain seq x y z
N MET A 1 -41.82 23.05 -15.42
CA MET A 1 -42.77 22.56 -16.44
C MET A 1 -41.97 21.99 -17.61
N ARG A 2 -42.21 20.73 -17.99
CA ARG A 2 -41.72 19.99 -19.18
C ARG A 2 -42.96 19.70 -20.07
N PRO A 3 -42.85 19.11 -21.29
CA PRO A 3 -41.92 19.20 -22.44
C PRO A 3 -42.80 19.34 -23.74
N PRO A 4 -42.61 18.71 -24.93
CA PRO A 4 -41.46 18.13 -25.67
C PRO A 4 -41.33 18.73 -27.11
N HIS A 5 -40.38 18.35 -27.96
CA HIS A 5 -40.63 17.40 -29.05
C HIS A 5 -39.32 16.78 -29.58
N ARG A 6 -39.32 15.45 -29.57
CA ARG A 6 -38.45 14.50 -30.24
C ARG A 6 -38.67 14.58 -31.76
N LEU A 7 -37.65 14.29 -32.59
CA LEU A 7 -37.76 13.54 -33.86
C LEU A 7 -36.36 13.33 -34.48
N ALA A 8 -35.88 12.09 -34.45
CA ALA A 8 -35.13 11.48 -35.56
C ALA A 8 -36.17 10.80 -36.47
N PRO A 9 -35.95 10.61 -37.79
CA PRO A 9 -35.15 9.50 -38.33
C PRO A 9 -34.42 9.94 -39.64
N ALA A 10 -33.79 9.17 -40.54
CA ALA A 10 -33.92 7.78 -40.94
C ALA A 10 -32.68 7.29 -41.73
N TRP A 11 -32.67 5.97 -41.91
CA TRP A 11 -31.88 5.11 -42.78
C TRP A 11 -31.67 5.59 -44.24
N GLY A 12 -30.58 5.15 -44.88
CA GLY A 12 -30.54 5.01 -46.35
C GLY A 12 -29.15 4.96 -47.02
N PRO A 13 -28.78 3.91 -47.79
CA PRO A 13 -27.41 3.64 -48.26
C PRO A 13 -27.12 4.07 -49.72
N ARG A 14 -25.85 4.33 -50.05
CA ARG A 14 -25.30 4.28 -51.44
C ARG A 14 -23.85 3.75 -51.39
N GLN A 15 -23.57 2.52 -51.80
CA GLN A 15 -23.33 1.99 -53.17
C GLN A 15 -22.07 2.52 -53.88
N LYS A 16 -21.31 1.54 -54.39
CA LYS A 16 -20.31 1.52 -55.48
C LYS A 16 -18.84 1.78 -55.07
N ALA A 17 -18.05 0.73 -54.92
CA ALA A 17 -17.47 -0.17 -55.94
C ALA A 17 -16.31 0.48 -56.69
N TRP A 18 -15.09 0.04 -56.35
CA TRP A 18 -13.94 0.06 -57.24
C TRP A 18 -13.38 -1.36 -57.29
N VAL A 19 -13.46 -1.94 -58.48
CA VAL A 19 -12.83 -3.20 -58.87
C VAL A 19 -11.53 -2.82 -59.56
N GLY A 20 -10.40 -3.22 -58.99
CA GLY A 20 -9.09 -3.22 -59.62
C GLY A 20 -8.54 -4.64 -59.59
N ILE A 21 -8.59 -5.30 -60.75
CA ILE A 21 -8.03 -6.62 -61.03
C ILE A 21 -6.55 -6.43 -61.40
N LEU A 22 -5.65 -7.19 -60.75
CA LEU A 22 -4.60 -8.05 -61.36
C LEU A 22 -3.50 -8.37 -60.34
N GLY A 23 -3.07 -9.63 -60.33
CA GLY A 23 -1.77 -10.02 -59.78
C GLY A 23 -1.84 -11.09 -58.71
N GLY A 24 -2.01 -12.34 -59.12
CA GLY A 24 -1.89 -13.49 -58.22
C GLY A 24 -0.45 -13.78 -57.79
N ARG A 25 -0.29 -14.32 -56.57
CA ARG A 25 0.57 -15.49 -56.30
C ARG A 25 0.19 -16.14 -54.97
N ARG A 26 0.21 -17.48 -54.98
CA ARG A 26 -0.14 -18.43 -53.91
C ARG A 26 0.64 -18.17 -52.61
N ALA A 27 0.02 -18.40 -51.45
CA ALA A 27 0.21 -19.66 -50.69
C ALA A 27 -0.40 -19.59 -49.27
N ASN A 28 -1.02 -20.72 -48.90
CA ASN A 28 -1.26 -21.25 -47.56
C ASN A 28 -2.02 -20.44 -46.51
N LYS A 29 -3.27 -20.90 -46.31
CA LYS A 29 -3.90 -21.05 -44.99
C LYS A 29 -2.91 -21.73 -44.02
N ALA A 30 -2.43 -20.98 -43.04
CA ALA A 30 -2.00 -21.52 -41.76
C ALA A 30 -2.84 -20.83 -40.68
N GLY A 31 -3.54 -21.63 -39.88
CA GLY A 31 -4.53 -21.18 -38.92
C GLY A 31 -3.96 -20.24 -37.87
N LYS A 32 -4.59 -19.07 -37.71
CA LYS A 32 -4.53 -18.29 -36.46
C LYS A 32 -5.73 -18.68 -35.60
N LYS A 33 -5.67 -19.86 -34.99
CA LYS A 33 -6.33 -20.13 -33.71
C LYS A 33 -5.25 -20.10 -32.64
N GLY A 34 -5.37 -19.22 -31.65
CA GLY A 34 -4.61 -19.37 -30.41
C GLY A 34 -3.89 -18.15 -29.84
N MET A 35 -4.04 -16.93 -30.38
CA MET A 35 -3.28 -15.77 -29.86
C MET A 35 -4.10 -14.75 -29.05
N GLY A 36 -5.32 -15.13 -28.63
CA GLY A 36 -6.16 -14.30 -27.75
C GLY A 36 -6.23 -14.78 -26.30
N VAL A 37 -5.80 -16.01 -26.01
CA VAL A 37 -5.89 -16.62 -24.67
C VAL A 37 -4.58 -16.45 -23.90
N VAL A 38 -3.42 -16.52 -24.57
CA VAL A 38 -2.10 -16.42 -23.92
C VAL A 38 -1.81 -15.00 -23.38
N ALA A 39 -2.26 -13.95 -24.09
CA ALA A 39 -2.07 -12.57 -23.64
C ALA A 39 -2.96 -12.18 -22.43
N ARG A 40 -4.10 -12.86 -22.24
CA ARG A 40 -4.99 -12.63 -21.09
C ARG A 40 -4.52 -13.34 -19.81
N LEU A 41 -3.75 -14.41 -19.92
CA LEU A 41 -3.20 -15.14 -18.77
C LEU A 41 -1.98 -14.44 -18.16
N LEU A 42 -1.17 -13.75 -18.96
CA LEU A 42 -0.01 -12.98 -18.47
C LEU A 42 -0.41 -11.72 -17.68
N GLY A 43 -1.51 -11.05 -18.06
CA GLY A 43 -2.05 -9.93 -17.28
C GLY A 43 -2.68 -10.35 -15.95
N LEU A 44 -3.20 -11.57 -15.85
CA LEU A 44 -3.82 -12.09 -14.63
C LEU A 44 -2.77 -12.56 -13.60
N GLY A 45 -1.64 -13.11 -14.06
CA GLY A 45 -0.52 -13.51 -13.19
C GLY A 45 0.15 -12.34 -12.47
N LEU A 46 0.28 -11.18 -13.13
CA LEU A 46 0.86 -9.97 -12.53
C LEU A 46 -0.06 -9.32 -11.49
N LEU A 47 -1.38 -9.40 -11.67
CA LEU A 47 -2.37 -8.92 -10.70
C LEU A 47 -2.51 -9.86 -9.48
N LEU A 48 -2.27 -11.16 -9.65
CA LEU A 48 -2.28 -12.13 -8.56
C LEU A 48 -1.05 -12.02 -7.64
N GLY A 49 0.11 -11.56 -8.15
CA GLY A 49 1.32 -11.36 -7.33
C GLY A 49 1.20 -10.23 -6.31
N LEU A 50 0.44 -9.17 -6.63
CA LEU A 50 0.22 -8.04 -5.72
C LEU A 50 -0.61 -8.41 -4.49
N ALA A 51 -1.46 -9.45 -4.59
CA ALA A 51 -2.28 -9.93 -3.48
C ALA A 51 -1.48 -10.67 -2.39
N TRP A 52 -0.21 -10.96 -2.66
CA TRP A 52 0.72 -11.62 -1.73
C TRP A 52 1.88 -10.72 -1.30
N ALA A 53 1.87 -9.45 -1.70
CA ALA A 53 2.87 -8.50 -1.22
C ALA A 53 2.75 -8.38 0.31
N GLN A 54 3.83 -8.75 1.01
CA GLN A 54 3.97 -8.47 2.43
C GLN A 54 3.85 -6.96 2.66
N ILE A 55 3.36 -6.52 3.81
CA ILE A 55 3.17 -5.07 4.04
C ILE A 55 4.47 -4.28 4.07
N LEU A 56 5.54 -4.92 4.54
CA LEU A 56 6.89 -4.39 4.56
C LEU A 56 7.77 -5.19 3.58
N PRO A 57 8.85 -4.61 3.05
CA PRO A 57 9.79 -5.33 2.19
C PRO A 57 10.45 -6.47 2.98
N PRO A 58 10.49 -7.71 2.44
CA PRO A 58 10.96 -8.90 3.16
C PRO A 58 12.38 -8.80 3.71
N GLU A 59 13.28 -8.17 2.94
CA GLU A 59 14.69 -8.03 3.29
C GLU A 59 14.96 -6.79 4.16
N GLY A 60 13.92 -5.97 4.42
CA GLY A 60 14.07 -4.67 5.05
C GLY A 60 14.40 -3.56 4.06
N GLY A 61 15.00 -2.48 4.56
CA GLY A 61 15.43 -1.35 3.74
C GLY A 61 15.52 -0.03 4.51
N LEU A 62 16.03 0.99 3.83
CA LEU A 62 16.21 2.34 4.35
C LEU A 62 15.21 3.30 3.70
N TYR A 63 14.46 4.01 4.54
CA TYR A 63 13.50 5.02 4.16
C TYR A 63 14.02 6.40 4.56
N VAL A 64 14.05 7.34 3.63
CA VAL A 64 14.37 8.75 3.89
C VAL A 64 13.13 9.58 3.59
N TYR A 65 12.68 10.38 4.56
CA TYR A 65 11.49 11.21 4.45
C TYR A 65 11.84 12.70 4.35
N SER A 66 10.88 13.49 3.85
CA SER A 66 11.06 14.92 3.56
C SER A 66 11.25 15.79 4.81
N ASP A 67 10.91 15.29 5.99
CA ASP A 67 11.14 15.98 7.28
C ASP A 67 12.52 15.66 7.89
N GLY A 68 13.39 14.97 7.14
CA GLY A 68 14.71 14.51 7.61
C GLY A 68 14.65 13.24 8.45
N THR A 69 13.47 12.68 8.72
CA THR A 69 13.36 11.38 9.39
C THR A 69 13.92 10.28 8.50
N VAL A 70 14.74 9.41 9.08
CA VAL A 70 15.24 8.20 8.43
C VAL A 70 14.74 7.00 9.20
N GLN A 71 14.14 6.02 8.52
CA GLN A 71 13.76 4.75 9.11
C GLN A 71 14.62 3.64 8.51
N ALA A 72 15.25 2.83 9.35
CA ALA A 72 15.97 1.63 8.95
C ALA A 72 15.17 0.42 9.40
N LEU A 73 14.65 -0.33 8.43
CA LEU A 73 13.98 -1.60 8.65
C LEU A 73 14.99 -2.72 8.44
N GLU A 74 15.30 -3.44 9.52
CA GLU A 74 16.21 -4.59 9.51
C GLU A 74 15.39 -5.86 9.69
N ALA A 75 15.53 -6.81 8.76
CA ALA A 75 14.97 -8.15 8.92
C ALA A 75 15.75 -8.90 10.00
N VAL A 76 15.03 -9.48 10.96
CA VAL A 76 15.61 -10.31 12.03
C VAL A 76 14.85 -11.63 12.09
N GLU A 77 15.41 -12.61 12.81
CA GLU A 77 14.72 -13.88 13.00
C GLU A 77 13.31 -13.66 13.57
N GLY A 78 12.30 -14.14 12.84
CA GLY A 78 10.90 -14.03 13.25
C GLY A 78 10.25 -12.65 13.12
N GLY A 79 10.90 -11.64 12.55
CA GLY A 79 10.29 -10.32 12.41
C GLY A 79 11.20 -9.22 11.88
N TYR A 80 11.02 -7.99 12.41
CA TYR A 80 11.80 -6.82 12.03
C TYR A 80 12.21 -5.98 13.23
N ARG A 81 13.30 -5.23 13.09
CA ARG A 81 13.60 -4.04 13.88
C ARG A 81 13.46 -2.81 13.01
N LEU A 82 12.67 -1.84 13.46
CA LEU A 82 12.44 -0.59 12.73
C LEU A 82 12.99 0.58 13.54
N ALA A 83 14.20 1.02 13.20
CA ALA A 83 14.87 2.12 13.89
C ALA A 83 14.53 3.47 13.24
N TYR A 84 14.12 4.43 14.05
CA TYR A 84 13.82 5.81 13.66
C TYR A 84 14.98 6.71 14.06
N ARG A 85 15.51 7.44 13.08
CA ARG A 85 16.63 8.35 13.22
C ARG A 85 16.23 9.76 12.82
N ARG A 86 16.76 10.74 13.54
CA ARG A 86 16.74 12.16 13.18
C ARG A 86 18.11 12.73 13.51
N ASP A 87 18.68 13.51 12.60
CA ASP A 87 20.03 14.07 12.73
C ASP A 87 21.10 13.03 13.10
N GLY A 88 21.00 11.84 12.47
CA GLY A 88 21.91 10.71 12.70
C GLY A 88 21.71 9.93 14.01
N LYS A 89 20.85 10.39 14.92
CA LYS A 89 20.61 9.75 16.22
C LYS A 89 19.35 8.89 16.19
N VAL A 90 19.45 7.65 16.69
CA VAL A 90 18.28 6.81 16.93
C VAL A 90 17.53 7.35 18.14
N PHE A 91 16.25 7.69 17.96
CA PHE A 91 15.39 8.16 19.06
C PHE A 91 14.29 7.17 19.41
N ARG A 92 14.05 6.17 18.56
CA ARG A 92 13.07 5.10 18.75
C ARG A 92 13.43 3.89 17.88
N GLU A 93 13.15 2.70 18.37
CA GLU A 93 13.17 1.47 17.57
C GLU A 93 11.94 0.63 17.89
N ASP A 94 11.21 0.18 16.89
CA ASP A 94 10.07 -0.71 17.07
C ASP A 94 10.51 -2.16 16.84
N ARG A 95 10.17 -3.04 17.78
CA ARG A 95 10.34 -4.50 17.60
C ARG A 95 9.05 -5.09 17.07
N LEU A 96 9.14 -5.66 15.88
CA LEU A 96 8.03 -6.23 15.16
C LEU A 96 8.22 -7.75 15.06
N ARG A 97 7.16 -8.51 15.31
CA ARG A 97 7.17 -9.98 15.19
C ARG A 97 6.11 -10.46 14.22
N PHE A 98 6.46 -11.46 13.42
CA PHE A 98 5.50 -12.19 12.60
C PHE A 98 4.58 -13.06 13.47
N GLY A 99 3.29 -13.01 13.16
CA GLY A 99 2.29 -13.86 13.78
C GLY A 99 1.30 -14.41 12.77
N ALA A 100 0.35 -15.20 13.26
CA ALA A 100 -0.62 -15.88 12.42
C ALA A 100 -1.52 -14.89 11.64
N GLU A 101 -1.83 -13.73 12.22
CA GLU A 101 -2.72 -12.73 11.59
C GLU A 101 -1.97 -11.64 10.82
N GLY A 102 -0.67 -11.47 11.05
CA GLY A 102 0.12 -10.39 10.46
C GLY A 102 1.39 -10.05 11.23
N ILE A 103 1.76 -8.77 11.22
CA ILE A 103 2.91 -8.22 11.93
C ILE A 103 2.41 -7.57 13.22
N TYR A 104 2.97 -7.99 14.35
CA TYR A 104 2.65 -7.48 15.67
C TYR A 104 3.76 -6.54 16.16
N LEU A 105 3.38 -5.45 16.82
CA LEU A 105 4.26 -4.58 17.57
C LEU A 105 4.45 -5.16 18.98
N GLU A 106 5.66 -5.66 19.26
CA GLU A 106 5.99 -6.27 20.55
C GLU A 106 6.38 -5.23 21.59
N GLY A 107 6.94 -4.10 21.16
CA GLY A 107 7.41 -3.07 22.05
C GLY A 107 8.23 -2.02 21.29
N VAL A 108 8.59 -0.97 22.01
CA VAL A 108 9.45 0.10 21.50
C VAL A 108 10.66 0.26 22.40
N ALA A 109 11.85 0.36 21.80
CA ALA A 109 13.02 0.86 22.47
C ALA A 109 13.08 2.38 22.32
N LEU A 110 13.25 3.06 23.44
CA LEU A 110 13.53 4.49 23.54
C LEU A 110 14.91 4.65 24.19
N PRO A 111 15.50 5.86 24.24
CA PRO A 111 16.80 6.06 24.87
C PRO A 111 16.89 5.56 26.33
N LYS A 112 15.75 5.47 27.03
CA LYS A 112 15.65 5.01 28.41
C LYS A 112 15.54 3.48 28.57
N GLY A 113 15.40 2.73 27.49
CA GLY A 113 15.24 1.28 27.53
C GLY A 113 14.15 0.75 26.60
N PHE A 114 13.91 -0.55 26.69
CA PHE A 114 12.87 -1.25 25.94
C PHE A 114 11.58 -1.37 26.74
N PHE A 115 10.45 -1.03 26.11
CA PHE A 115 9.14 -1.01 26.73
C PHE A 115 8.20 -1.94 25.93
N PRO A 116 7.84 -3.12 26.46
CA PRO A 116 6.99 -4.06 25.76
C PRO A 116 5.51 -3.64 25.78
N PHE A 117 4.77 -4.07 24.76
CA PHE A 117 3.33 -4.15 24.77
C PHE A 117 2.91 -5.55 25.24
N ALA A 118 2.05 -5.61 26.26
CA ALA A 118 1.54 -6.87 26.81
C ALA A 118 0.00 -6.89 26.81
N PRO A 119 -0.66 -7.66 25.91
CA PRO A 119 -0.08 -8.45 24.82
C PRO A 119 0.49 -7.57 23.68
N PRO A 120 1.29 -8.14 22.75
CA PRO A 120 1.68 -7.47 21.51
C PRO A 120 0.47 -7.01 20.71
N LEU A 121 0.57 -5.87 20.05
CA LEU A 121 -0.53 -5.26 19.29
C LEU A 121 -0.42 -5.63 17.82
N LEU A 122 -1.51 -6.07 17.18
CA LEU A 122 -1.53 -6.29 15.72
C LEU A 122 -1.35 -4.95 15.01
N LEU A 123 -0.15 -4.71 14.47
CA LEU A 123 0.17 -3.46 13.79
C LEU A 123 -0.31 -3.47 12.35
N TYR A 124 -0.10 -4.60 11.66
CA TYR A 124 -0.48 -4.76 10.27
C TYR A 124 -1.01 -6.18 10.02
N PRO A 125 -2.23 -6.35 9.47
CA PRO A 125 -2.74 -7.67 9.10
C PRO A 125 -1.97 -8.25 7.90
N LYS A 126 -2.02 -9.56 7.64
CA LYS A 126 -1.36 -10.16 6.46
C LYS A 126 -1.75 -9.52 5.12
N ARG A 127 -2.97 -8.99 5.03
CA ARG A 127 -3.51 -8.33 3.84
C ARG A 127 -4.30 -7.10 4.24
N LEU A 128 -4.10 -6.00 3.52
CA LEU A 128 -4.92 -4.81 3.66
C LEU A 128 -6.18 -4.94 2.80
N VAL A 129 -7.33 -4.80 3.44
CA VAL A 129 -8.64 -4.83 2.80
C VAL A 129 -9.30 -3.48 3.01
N LEU A 130 -9.89 -2.92 1.95
CA LEU A 130 -10.56 -1.62 2.03
C LEU A 130 -11.73 -1.66 2.99
N GLY A 131 -11.87 -0.63 3.82
CA GLY A 131 -12.90 -0.54 4.85
C GLY A 131 -12.65 -1.42 6.08
N ALA A 132 -11.64 -2.29 6.06
CA ALA A 132 -11.31 -3.12 7.21
C ALA A 132 -10.79 -2.26 8.37
N SER A 133 -11.06 -2.74 9.58
CA SER A 133 -10.55 -2.16 10.81
C SER A 133 -10.18 -3.25 11.79
N TRP A 134 -9.18 -2.98 12.61
CA TRP A 134 -8.78 -3.84 13.72
C TRP A 134 -8.39 -2.99 14.90
N SER A 135 -8.39 -3.61 16.08
CA SER A 135 -7.97 -2.97 17.31
C SER A 135 -7.31 -3.97 18.24
N GLY A 136 -6.60 -3.44 19.23
CA GLY A 136 -5.98 -4.24 20.27
C GLY A 136 -5.77 -3.38 21.52
N ASN A 137 -5.69 -4.04 22.67
CA ASN A 137 -5.36 -3.39 23.93
C ASN A 137 -4.11 -4.05 24.49
N ALA A 138 -3.22 -3.23 25.03
CA ALA A 138 -2.00 -3.68 25.67
C ALA A 138 -1.71 -2.86 26.91
N ARG A 139 -0.99 -3.45 27.86
CA ARG A 139 -0.23 -2.69 28.83
C ARG A 139 1.05 -2.20 28.16
N PHE A 140 1.33 -0.92 28.31
CA PHE A 140 2.57 -0.29 27.91
C PHE A 140 3.07 0.49 29.12
N GLN A 141 4.18 0.03 29.69
CA GLN A 141 4.59 0.46 31.04
C GLN A 141 3.44 0.19 32.05
N GLU A 142 3.13 1.15 32.92
CA GLU A 142 2.07 1.06 33.93
C GLU A 142 0.70 1.55 33.44
N GLN A 143 0.52 1.72 32.12
CA GLN A 143 -0.70 2.27 31.53
C GLN A 143 -1.29 1.31 30.50
N ARG A 144 -2.63 1.27 30.37
CA ARG A 144 -3.23 0.62 29.20
C ARG A 144 -3.24 1.58 28.01
N VAL A 145 -2.96 0.99 26.86
CA VAL A 145 -3.00 1.62 25.55
C VAL A 145 -3.88 0.79 24.64
N ALA A 146 -4.78 1.46 23.93
CA ALA A 146 -5.58 0.90 22.87
C ALA A 146 -5.00 1.34 21.52
N LEU A 147 -4.83 0.40 20.61
CA LEU A 147 -4.57 0.64 19.20
C LEU A 147 -5.88 0.42 18.45
N ALA A 148 -6.24 1.36 17.56
CA ALA A 148 -7.30 1.17 16.58
C ALA A 148 -6.77 1.59 15.20
N VAL A 149 -6.99 0.77 14.19
CA VAL A 149 -6.60 1.06 12.81
C VAL A 149 -7.78 0.85 11.87
N ARG A 150 -7.93 1.75 10.89
CA ARG A 150 -8.91 1.65 9.82
C ARG A 150 -8.26 1.92 8.48
N VAL A 151 -8.56 1.08 7.50
CA VAL A 151 -8.23 1.31 6.10
C VAL A 151 -9.34 2.15 5.49
N GLU A 152 -9.09 3.45 5.30
CA GLU A 152 -10.09 4.41 4.84
C GLU A 152 -10.32 4.34 3.33
N GLY A 153 -9.29 3.98 2.55
CA GLY A 153 -9.38 3.91 1.09
C GLY A 153 -8.04 3.65 0.43
N VAL A 154 -8.01 3.74 -0.91
CA VAL A 154 -6.78 3.85 -1.71
C VAL A 154 -6.74 5.25 -2.30
N GLU A 155 -5.59 5.91 -2.21
CA GLU A 155 -5.37 7.26 -2.72
C GLU A 155 -4.12 7.32 -3.59
N GLY A 156 -4.17 8.12 -4.65
CA GLY A 156 -3.00 8.45 -5.45
C GLY A 156 -2.13 9.47 -4.72
N VAL A 157 -0.97 9.06 -4.22
CA VAL A 157 -0.06 9.89 -3.45
C VAL A 157 1.16 10.26 -4.30
N ARG A 158 1.53 11.54 -4.27
CA ARG A 158 2.70 12.08 -4.96
C ARG A 158 3.70 12.58 -3.93
N VAL A 159 4.90 12.00 -3.95
CA VAL A 159 6.03 12.33 -3.05
C VAL A 159 7.31 12.47 -3.88
N PRO A 160 8.43 12.95 -3.33
CA PRO A 160 9.66 13.09 -4.10
C PRO A 160 10.18 11.74 -4.66
N ALA A 161 9.95 10.62 -3.98
CA ALA A 161 10.28 9.28 -4.48
C ALA A 161 9.43 8.81 -5.68
N GLY A 162 8.32 9.49 -6.00
CA GLY A 162 7.47 9.14 -7.14
C GLY A 162 5.97 9.26 -6.88
N ARG A 163 5.20 8.51 -7.66
CA ARG A 163 3.73 8.43 -7.57
C ARG A 163 3.32 7.02 -7.18
N PHE A 164 2.45 6.91 -6.18
CA PHE A 164 2.01 5.64 -5.63
C PHE A 164 0.49 5.59 -5.52
N ASN A 165 -0.10 4.40 -5.70
CA ASN A 165 -1.45 4.13 -5.21
C ASN A 165 -1.30 3.50 -3.82
N ALA A 166 -1.61 4.25 -2.78
CA ALA A 166 -1.35 3.86 -1.40
C ALA A 166 -2.65 3.65 -0.63
N TYR A 167 -2.69 2.65 0.23
CA TYR A 167 -3.74 2.50 1.21
C TYR A 167 -3.62 3.62 2.24
N ARG A 168 -4.71 4.36 2.43
CA ARG A 168 -4.81 5.39 3.46
C ARG A 168 -5.30 4.74 4.76
N LEU A 169 -4.44 4.72 5.77
CA LEU A 169 -4.70 4.13 7.08
C LEU A 169 -4.84 5.25 8.11
N ARG A 170 -5.93 5.21 8.89
CA ARG A 170 -6.05 6.00 10.11
C ARG A 170 -5.69 5.11 11.30
N VAL A 171 -4.64 5.48 12.02
CA VAL A 171 -4.11 4.76 13.18
C VAL A 171 -4.33 5.64 14.41
N ALA A 172 -4.95 5.11 15.44
CA ALA A 172 -5.18 5.81 16.70
C ALA A 172 -4.57 5.01 17.85
N PHE A 173 -3.74 5.67 18.66
CA PHE A 173 -3.29 5.18 19.95
C PHE A 173 -3.97 5.98 21.05
N THR A 174 -4.74 5.31 21.91
CA THR A 174 -5.42 5.94 23.04
C THR A 174 -4.88 5.40 24.35
N THR A 175 -4.51 6.27 25.27
CA THR A 175 -4.06 5.94 26.62
C THR A 175 -5.23 6.07 27.61
N GLU A 176 -5.22 5.31 28.70
CA GLU A 176 -6.25 5.42 29.76
C GLU A 176 -6.39 6.82 30.36
N ARG A 177 -5.32 7.61 30.36
CA ARG A 177 -5.34 8.99 30.85
C ARG A 177 -5.99 9.97 29.85
N GLY A 178 -6.66 9.46 28.82
CA GLY A 178 -7.37 10.24 27.81
C GLY A 178 -6.51 10.82 26.69
N GLY A 179 -5.19 10.60 26.73
CA GLY A 179 -4.31 11.01 25.64
C GLY A 179 -4.56 10.16 24.39
N ALA A 180 -4.90 10.80 23.27
CA ALA A 180 -5.08 10.14 21.97
C ALA A 180 -4.11 10.72 20.94
N ASP A 181 -3.38 9.85 20.27
CA ASP A 181 -2.51 10.18 19.14
C ASP A 181 -3.07 9.53 17.88
N VAL A 182 -3.51 10.36 16.93
CA VAL A 182 -4.08 9.89 15.66
C VAL A 182 -3.11 10.23 14.55
N LYS A 183 -2.71 9.20 13.80
CA LYS A 183 -1.82 9.31 12.64
C LYS A 183 -2.54 8.86 11.39
N LEU A 184 -2.30 9.60 10.31
CA LEU A 184 -2.70 9.18 8.98
C LEU A 184 -1.46 8.70 8.23
N LEU A 185 -1.50 7.46 7.75
CA LEU A 185 -0.41 6.81 7.02
C LEU A 185 -0.86 6.46 5.61
N TYR A 186 0.06 6.55 4.66
CA TYR A 186 -0.14 6.09 3.29
C TYR A 186 0.82 4.93 3.04
N LEU A 187 0.28 3.73 2.91
CA LEU A 187 1.02 2.47 2.87
C LEU A 187 0.89 1.80 1.51
N VAL A 188 2.01 1.36 0.95
CA VAL A 188 2.08 0.55 -0.28
C VAL A 188 2.58 -0.85 0.10
N PRO A 189 1.76 -1.90 -0.09
CA PRO A 189 2.22 -3.28 0.14
C PRO A 189 3.49 -3.59 -0.65
N GLY A 190 4.46 -4.23 -0.01
CA GLY A 190 5.78 -4.57 -0.52
C GLY A 190 6.82 -3.47 -0.37
N LEU A 191 6.39 -2.23 -0.10
CA LEU A 191 7.27 -1.08 0.09
C LEU A 191 7.17 -0.51 1.51
N GLY A 192 5.99 -0.52 2.13
CA GLY A 192 5.74 0.10 3.44
C GLY A 192 5.16 1.51 3.34
N VAL A 193 5.44 2.35 4.33
CA VAL A 193 4.88 3.71 4.41
C VAL A 193 5.58 4.63 3.41
N VAL A 194 4.82 5.21 2.49
CA VAL A 194 5.34 6.15 1.47
C VAL A 194 5.04 7.61 1.82
N ALA A 195 4.10 7.85 2.71
CA ALA A 195 3.84 9.17 3.29
C ALA A 195 3.08 9.05 4.61
N PHE A 196 3.14 10.09 5.44
CA PHE A 196 2.31 10.21 6.64
C PHE A 196 2.02 11.68 6.97
N GLN A 197 0.94 11.91 7.70
CA GLN A 197 0.57 13.24 8.16
C GLN A 197 1.35 13.59 9.44
N ALA A 198 1.98 14.76 9.47
CA ALA A 198 2.62 15.33 10.66
C ALA A 198 2.17 16.80 10.83
N GLY A 199 1.33 17.05 11.84
CA GLY A 199 0.60 18.32 11.95
C GLY A 199 -0.25 18.56 10.70
N GLU A 200 -0.18 19.78 10.15
CA GLU A 200 -0.89 20.15 8.91
C GLU A 200 -0.18 19.67 7.63
N GLY A 201 1.05 19.16 7.74
CA GLY A 201 1.88 18.78 6.59
C GLY A 201 1.87 17.29 6.24
N LEU A 202 1.95 16.99 4.94
CA LEU A 202 2.25 15.63 4.46
C LEU A 202 3.78 15.45 4.40
N VAL A 203 4.28 14.49 5.16
CA VAL A 203 5.67 14.04 5.08
C VAL A 203 5.76 12.91 4.08
N GLY A 204 6.52 13.12 3.00
CA GLY A 204 6.62 12.19 1.89
C GLY A 204 7.94 11.43 1.86
N LEU A 205 7.92 10.20 1.37
CA LEU A 205 9.13 9.44 1.07
C LEU A 205 9.94 10.15 -0.01
N VAL A 206 11.20 10.43 0.31
CA VAL A 206 12.18 10.98 -0.61
C VAL A 206 12.92 9.88 -1.34
N ARG A 207 13.32 8.84 -0.61
CA ARG A 207 14.07 7.72 -1.16
C ARG A 207 13.84 6.46 -0.34
N PHE A 208 13.68 5.34 -1.04
CA PHE A 208 13.82 4.00 -0.47
C PHE A 208 15.12 3.37 -1.01
N SER A 209 15.76 2.55 -0.21
CA SER A 209 16.90 1.73 -0.64
C SER A 209 16.77 0.35 -0.02
N ALA A 210 16.84 -0.68 -0.87
CA ALA A 210 16.98 -2.05 -0.41
C ALA A 210 18.31 -2.21 0.37
N PRO A 211 18.43 -3.24 1.22
CA PRO A 211 19.64 -3.52 1.99
C PRO A 211 20.92 -3.60 1.14
#